data_AF-A0A3D2VYS4-F1
#
_entry.id   AF-A0A3D2VYS4-F1
#
_cell.length_a   1.000
_cell.length_b   1.000
_cell.length_c   1.000
_cell.angle_alpha   90.00
_cell.angle_beta   90.00
_cell.angle_gamma   90.00
#
_symmetry.space_group_name_H-M   'P 1'
#
loop_
_entity.id
_entity.type
_entity.pdbx_description
1 polymer ?
#
loop_
_entity_poly.entity_id
_entity_poly.type
_entity_poly.pdbx_seq_one_letter_code
_entity_poly.pdbx_strand_id
1 'polypeptide(L)'
;MAEAARSLANQALAETSFLQGANATFVEEMAARYLADPHSVDPSWRAFFEEVRENPQAVRAAVEGPSWYRAELAQPKTTETTRLLDGDWAGLRDAI
;
A
#
# COMPACT_ATOMS: atom_id res chain seq x y z
N MET A 1 15.43 -37.27 -8.75
CA MET A 1 14.04 -37.21 -9.26
C MET A 1 13.29 -36.23 -8.38
N ALA A 2 12.79 -35.15 -8.99
CA ALA A 2 12.40 -33.90 -8.34
C ALA A 2 11.39 -34.06 -7.20
N GLU A 3 11.70 -33.44 -6.06
CA GLU A 3 10.74 -33.20 -4.98
C GLU A 3 9.63 -32.28 -5.51
N ALA A 4 8.46 -32.89 -5.71
CA ALA A 4 7.11 -32.36 -5.62
C ALA A 4 6.80 -30.92 -6.09
N ALA A 5 5.74 -30.80 -6.88
CA ALA A 5 4.96 -29.57 -7.03
C ALA A 5 4.85 -28.82 -5.69
N ARG A 6 4.98 -27.49 -5.69
CA ARG A 6 4.81 -26.64 -4.48
C ARG A 6 3.64 -27.17 -3.66
N SER A 7 3.84 -27.31 -2.34
CA SER A 7 2.75 -27.65 -1.44
C SER A 7 1.57 -26.68 -1.62
N LEU A 8 0.34 -27.15 -1.40
CA LEU A 8 -0.87 -26.34 -1.57
C LEU A 8 -0.80 -25.02 -0.78
N ALA A 9 -0.24 -25.05 0.44
CA ALA A 9 -0.02 -23.86 1.26
C ALA A 9 0.96 -22.87 0.61
N ASN A 10 2.04 -23.35 -0.02
CA ASN A 10 2.99 -22.48 -0.72
C ASN A 10 2.43 -21.93 -2.03
N GLN A 11 1.50 -22.64 -2.68
CA GLN A 11 0.78 -22.16 -3.86
C GLN A 11 -0.18 -21.03 -3.47
N ALA A 12 -1.03 -21.26 -2.47
CA ALA A 12 -1.94 -20.24 -1.95
C ALA A 12 -1.19 -19.00 -1.45
N LEU A 13 -0.08 -19.19 -0.73
CA LEU A 13 0.76 -18.07 -0.29
C LEU A 13 1.33 -17.30 -1.48
N ALA A 14 1.81 -17.97 -2.53
CA ALA A 14 2.34 -17.29 -3.71
C ALA A 14 1.25 -16.46 -4.41
N GLU A 15 0.03 -17.01 -4.50
CA GLU A 15 -1.13 -16.36 -5.11
C GLU A 15 -1.60 -15.14 -4.32
N THR A 16 -1.54 -15.15 -2.98
CA THR A 16 -2.05 -14.04 -2.14
C THR A 16 -0.97 -13.17 -1.52
N SER A 17 0.32 -13.48 -1.73
CA SER A 17 1.44 -12.76 -1.10
C SER A 17 1.43 -11.26 -1.39
N PHE A 18 0.86 -10.87 -2.53
CA PHE A 18 0.74 -9.47 -2.92
C PHE A 18 -0.18 -8.67 -1.98
N LEU A 19 -1.08 -9.30 -1.23
CA LEU A 19 -1.99 -8.65 -0.27
C LEU A 19 -1.31 -8.28 1.06
N GLN A 20 0.00 -8.54 1.21
CA GLN A 20 0.73 -8.14 2.40
C GLN A 20 0.69 -6.61 2.57
N GLY A 21 0.49 -6.11 3.80
CA GLY A 21 0.17 -4.71 4.08
C GLY A 21 1.15 -3.66 3.52
N ALA A 22 2.41 -4.02 3.26
CA ALA A 22 3.37 -3.15 2.58
C ALA A 22 2.94 -2.77 1.14
N ASN A 23 2.08 -3.58 0.51
CA ASN A 23 1.56 -3.37 -0.84
C ASN A 23 0.15 -2.74 -0.84
N ALA A 24 -0.42 -2.38 0.32
CA ALA A 24 -1.83 -1.95 0.42
C ALA A 24 -2.19 -0.85 -0.60
N THR A 25 -1.39 0.21 -0.67
CA THR A 25 -1.58 1.31 -1.64
C THR A 25 -1.60 0.83 -3.09
N PHE A 26 -0.72 -0.10 -3.45
CA PHE A 26 -0.67 -0.64 -4.81
C PHE A 26 -1.94 -1.44 -5.14
N VAL A 27 -2.44 -2.23 -4.19
CA VAL A 27 -3.69 -3.01 -4.37
C VAL A 27 -4.89 -2.07 -4.53
N GLU A 28 -4.97 -1.02 -3.72
CA GLU A 28 -6.05 -0.01 -3.78
C GLU A 28 -6.05 0.73 -5.13
N GLU A 29 -4.88 1.16 -5.61
CA GLU A 29 -4.74 1.77 -6.93
C GLU A 29 -5.13 0.81 -8.06
N MET A 30 -4.75 -0.47 -7.95
CA MET A 30 -5.10 -1.50 -8.94
C MET A 30 -6.62 -1.73 -8.97
N ALA A 31 -7.26 -1.76 -7.80
CA ALA A 31 -8.72 -1.88 -7.68
C ALA A 31 -9.43 -0.66 -8.30
N ALA A 32 -8.92 0.55 -8.09
CA ALA A 32 -9.47 1.75 -8.72
C ALA A 32 -9.35 1.74 -10.24
N ARG A 33 -8.22 1.24 -10.79
CA ARG A 33 -8.06 1.03 -12.24
C ARG A 33 -9.06 0.02 -12.79
N TYR A 34 -9.22 -1.12 -12.11
CA TYR A 34 -10.21 -2.13 -12.47
C TYR A 34 -11.65 -1.58 -12.48
N LEU A 35 -12.02 -0.76 -11.49
CA LEU A 35 -13.34 -0.12 -11.43
C LEU A 35 -13.55 0.95 -12.50
N ALA A 36 -12.48 1.58 -12.99
CA ALA A 36 -12.55 2.54 -14.09
C ALA A 36 -12.67 1.83 -15.45
N ASP A 37 -11.85 0.81 -15.66
CA ASP A 37 -11.89 -0.08 -16.83
C ASP A 37 -11.38 -1.48 -16.44
N PRO A 38 -12.24 -2.52 -16.45
CA PRO A 38 -11.80 -3.88 -16.16
C PRO A 38 -10.69 -4.38 -17.10
N HIS A 39 -10.58 -3.84 -18.32
CA HIS A 39 -9.54 -4.19 -19.29
C HIS A 39 -8.20 -3.47 -19.09
N SER A 40 -8.12 -2.55 -18.14
CA SER A 40 -6.87 -1.87 -17.76
C SER A 40 -5.95 -2.70 -16.86
N VAL A 41 -6.44 -3.82 -16.32
CA VAL A 41 -5.69 -4.71 -15.43
C VAL A 41 -5.52 -6.10 -16.03
N ASP A 42 -4.51 -6.81 -15.55
CA ASP A 42 -4.24 -8.20 -15.94
C ASP A 42 -5.42 -9.13 -15.58
N PRO A 43 -5.69 -10.20 -16.37
CA PRO A 43 -6.79 -11.13 -16.09
C PRO A 43 -6.78 -11.74 -14.68
N SER A 44 -5.62 -11.98 -14.08
CA SER A 44 -5.52 -12.51 -12.70
C SER A 44 -6.10 -11.54 -11.68
N TRP A 45 -5.79 -10.24 -11.83
CA TRP A 45 -6.36 -9.16 -11.02
C TRP A 45 -7.85 -9.00 -11.22
N ARG A 46 -8.31 -9.11 -12.47
CA ARG A 46 -9.75 -9.06 -12.78
C ARG A 46 -10.52 -10.16 -12.05
N ALA A 47 -10.05 -11.40 -12.15
CA ALA A 47 -10.67 -12.54 -11.49
C ALA A 47 -10.71 -12.36 -9.96
N PHE A 48 -9.62 -11.84 -9.38
CA PHE A 48 -9.56 -11.54 -7.95
C PHE A 48 -10.61 -10.48 -7.54
N PHE A 49 -10.68 -9.33 -8.23
CA PHE A 49 -11.63 -8.28 -7.88
C PHE A 49 -13.10 -8.65 -8.16
N GLU A 50 -13.35 -9.51 -9.15
CA GLU A 50 -14.66 -10.12 -9.38
C GLU A 50 -15.11 -11.00 -8.21
N GLU A 51 -14.18 -11.71 -7.56
CA GLU A 51 -14.47 -12.56 -6.40
C GLU A 51 -14.72 -11.72 -5.12
N VAL A 52 -13.90 -10.69 -4.89
CA VAL A 52 -13.95 -9.84 -3.69
C VAL A 52 -15.25 -9.03 -3.59
N ARG A 53 -15.84 -8.62 -4.72
CA ARG A 53 -17.12 -7.87 -4.78
C ARG A 53 -17.21 -6.69 -3.82
N GLU A 54 -16.14 -5.92 -3.72
CA GLU A 54 -16.10 -4.71 -2.90
C GLU A 54 -17.02 -3.60 -3.44
N ASN A 55 -17.50 -2.76 -2.53
CA ASN A 55 -18.31 -1.60 -2.88
C ASN A 55 -17.44 -0.59 -3.66
N PRO A 56 -17.78 -0.25 -4.93
CA PRO A 56 -16.98 0.67 -5.74
C PRO A 56 -16.76 2.04 -5.11
N GLN A 57 -17.72 2.53 -4.31
CA GLN A 57 -17.60 3.82 -3.62
C GLN A 57 -16.58 3.76 -2.47
N ALA A 58 -16.51 2.63 -1.77
CA ALA A 58 -15.55 2.43 -0.69
C ALA A 58 -14.12 2.37 -1.24
N VAL A 59 -13.91 1.67 -2.37
CA VAL A 59 -12.60 1.59 -3.05
C VAL A 59 -12.13 2.97 -3.51
N ARG A 60 -13.02 3.77 -4.10
CA ARG A 60 -12.67 5.15 -4.51
C ARG A 60 -12.30 6.03 -3.31
N ALA A 61 -13.08 5.96 -2.23
CA ALA A 61 -12.80 6.72 -1.01
C ALA A 61 -11.47 6.29 -0.34
N ALA A 62 -11.09 5.02 -0.42
CA ALA A 62 -9.81 4.54 0.09
C ALA A 62 -8.64 5.19 -0.68
N VAL A 63 -8.73 5.26 -2.01
CA VAL A 63 -7.71 5.89 -2.87
C VAL A 63 -7.63 7.40 -2.70
N GLU A 64 -8.76 8.09 -2.54
CA GLU A 64 -8.78 9.53 -2.27
C GLU A 64 -8.17 9.88 -0.90
N GLY A 65 -8.18 8.91 0.00
CA GLY A 65 -7.65 9.07 1.35
C GLY A 65 -8.67 9.66 2.32
N PRO A 66 -8.35 9.63 3.62
CA PRO A 66 -9.29 10.04 4.64
C PRO A 66 -9.49 11.56 4.67
N SER A 67 -10.71 12.00 4.97
CA SER A 67 -11.06 13.42 5.09
C SER A 67 -10.31 14.18 6.18
N TRP A 68 -9.70 13.47 7.13
CA TRP A 68 -8.87 14.04 8.18
C TRP A 68 -7.38 14.15 7.79
N TYR A 69 -6.98 13.64 6.61
CA TYR A 69 -5.61 13.81 6.12
C TYR A 69 -5.31 15.29 5.93
N ARG A 70 -4.19 15.74 6.49
CA ARG A 70 -3.71 17.11 6.37
C ARG A 70 -2.27 17.12 5.90
N ALA A 71 -2.04 17.54 4.66
CA ALA A 71 -0.70 17.61 4.07
C ALA A 71 0.22 18.53 4.88
N GLU A 72 -0.32 19.61 5.47
CA GLU A 72 0.45 20.53 6.31
C GLU A 72 0.94 19.91 7.63
N LEU A 73 0.32 18.82 8.09
CA LEU A 73 0.74 18.07 9.28
C LEU A 73 1.68 16.90 8.93
N ALA A 74 1.71 16.47 7.67
CA ALA A 74 2.51 15.33 7.24
C ALA A 74 4.01 15.65 7.19
N GLN A 75 4.39 16.91 6.99
CA GLN A 75 5.80 17.30 7.01
C GLN A 75 6.30 17.45 8.45
N PRO A 76 7.39 16.76 8.83
CA PRO A 76 7.97 16.92 10.15
C PRO A 76 8.54 18.33 10.28
N LYS A 77 7.97 19.14 11.18
CA LYS A 77 8.53 20.44 11.56
C LYS A 77 9.67 20.21 12.56
N THR A 78 10.82 19.77 12.04
CA THR A 78 11.99 19.54 12.89
C THR A 78 12.55 20.87 13.40
N THR A 79 12.48 21.06 14.72
CA THR A 79 13.13 22.18 15.41
C THR A 79 14.44 21.72 16.03
N GLU A 80 15.28 22.65 16.49
CA GLU A 80 16.49 22.34 17.26
C GLU A 80 16.18 21.41 18.46
N THR A 81 15.12 21.72 19.22
CA THR A 81 14.69 20.88 20.35
C THR A 81 14.22 19.50 19.89
N THR A 82 13.54 19.39 18.75
CA THR A 82 13.14 18.09 18.18
C THR A 82 14.38 17.25 17.88
N ARG A 83 15.39 17.84 17.22
CA ARG A 83 16.65 17.16 16.88
C ARG A 83 17.45 16.73 18.11
N LEU A 84 17.41 17.53 19.16
CA LEU A 84 18.04 17.18 20.44
C LEU A 84 17.39 15.92 21.06
N LEU A 85 16.07 15.79 20.95
CA LEU A 85 15.30 14.72 21.58
C LEU A 85 15.29 13.42 20.75
N ASP A 86 15.36 13.49 19.42
CA ASP A 86 15.40 12.32 18.54
C ASP A 86 16.83 11.83 18.23
N GLY A 87 17.85 12.58 18.66
CA GLY A 87 19.26 12.22 18.51
C GLY A 87 19.85 12.56 17.14
N ASP A 88 19.20 13.43 16.35
CA ASP A 88 19.73 14.00 15.11
C ASP A 88 20.86 15.02 15.39
N TRP A 89 22.00 14.51 15.86
CA TRP A 89 23.21 15.31 16.12
C TRP A 89 23.84 15.87 14.84
N ALA A 90 23.58 15.27 13.68
CA ALA A 90 24.08 15.75 12.40
C ALA A 90 23.34 17.03 12.00
N GLY A 91 22.00 16.99 11.99
CA GLY A 91 21.17 18.16 11.66
C GLY A 91 21.27 19.33 12.65
N LEU A 92 21.76 19.09 13.87
CA LEU A 92 22.10 20.15 14.83
C LEU A 92 23.40 20.89 14.46
N ARG A 93 24.41 20.19 13.95
CA ARG A 93 25.70 20.81 13.60
C ARG A 93 25.60 21.71 12.38
N ASP A 94 24.75 21.34 11.43
CA ASP A 94 24.53 22.11 10.20
C ASP A 94 23.77 23.43 10.43
N ALA A 95 23.21 23.63 11.64
CA ALA A 95 22.46 24.82 12.03
C ALA A 95 23.30 25.90 12.73
N ILE A 96 24.60 25.64 12.99
CA ILE A 96 25.55 26.52 13.68
C ILE A 96 26.56 27.10 12.68
#